data_AF-A0A2U1PR10-F1
#
_entry.id   AF-A0A2U1PR10-F1
#
_cell.length_a   1.000
_cell.length_b   1.000
_cell.length_c   1.000
_cell.angle_alpha   90.00
_cell.angle_beta   90.00
_cell.angle_gamma   90.00
#
_symmetry.space_group_name_H-M   'P 1'
#
loop_
_entity.id
_entity.type
_entity.pdbx_description
1 polymer ?
#
loop_
_entity_poly.entity_id
_entity_poly.type
_entity_poly.pdbx_seq_one_letter_code
_entity_poly.pdbx_strand_id
1 'polypeptide(L)'
;MGLWPLVYCMLLIPSGRSSKGNVPVFPFLILSFFLGAYALIPYFVLWRPPPPAIEKLELKRWPINFLDSKLTAGIHATTLDFALLSTFAPFWVYNDMTVRKWTNKGFWLVPLSVVPFLGPALYLLLRPSLSSVTVASLPASKEE
;
A
#
# COMPACT_ATOMS: atom_id res chain seq x y z
N MET A 1 -4.75 -7.81 -11.25
CA MET A 1 -3.41 -7.82 -11.86
C MET A 1 -3.06 -6.52 -12.62
N GLY A 2 -3.80 -5.40 -12.47
CA GLY A 2 -3.56 -4.17 -13.24
C GLY A 2 -2.57 -3.15 -12.62
N LEU A 3 -2.18 -3.33 -11.36
CA LEU A 3 -1.22 -2.43 -10.70
C LEU A 3 0.25 -2.78 -11.03
N TRP A 4 0.52 -4.08 -11.25
CA TRP A 4 1.85 -4.59 -11.54
C TRP A 4 2.46 -4.03 -12.84
N PRO A 5 1.73 -3.95 -13.98
CA PRO A 5 2.24 -3.31 -15.19
C PRO A 5 2.63 -1.84 -15.00
N LEU A 6 1.95 -1.09 -14.13
CA LEU A 6 2.29 0.31 -13.81
C LEU A 6 3.61 0.41 -13.04
N VAL A 7 3.79 -0.43 -12.01
CA VAL A 7 5.05 -0.52 -11.26
C VAL A 7 6.19 -0.96 -12.18
N TYR A 8 5.93 -1.88 -13.12
CA TYR A 8 6.93 -2.32 -14.09
C TYR A 8 7.27 -1.26 -15.13
N CYS A 9 6.31 -0.48 -15.62
CA CYS A 9 6.60 0.70 -16.45
C CYS A 9 7.53 1.66 -15.71
N MET A 10 7.30 1.90 -14.41
CA MET A 10 8.15 2.78 -13.61
C MET A 10 9.58 2.25 -13.44
N LEU A 11 9.77 0.93 -13.39
CA LEU A 11 11.08 0.26 -13.34
C LEU A 11 11.77 0.19 -14.71
N LEU A 12 11.01 -0.05 -15.78
CA LEU A 12 11.52 -0.27 -17.13
C LEU A 12 11.68 1.02 -17.93
N ILE A 13 11.00 2.11 -17.63
CA ILE A 13 11.19 3.38 -18.36
C ILE A 13 12.58 3.99 -18.08
N PRO A 14 13.11 4.01 -16.85
CA PRO A 14 14.45 4.55 -16.57
C PRO A 14 15.59 3.66 -17.06
N SER A 15 15.40 2.33 -17.11
CA SER A 15 16.47 1.36 -17.38
C SER A 15 16.30 0.57 -18.70
N GLY A 16 15.12 0.58 -19.31
CA GLY A 16 14.69 -0.47 -20.24
C GLY A 16 15.30 -0.44 -21.64
N ARG A 17 16.14 0.54 -21.96
CA ARG A 17 16.78 0.59 -23.28
C ARG A 17 18.10 -0.18 -23.25
N SER A 18 18.08 -1.43 -23.72
CA SER A 18 19.31 -2.21 -23.88
C SER A 18 20.24 -1.54 -24.88
N SER A 19 21.50 -1.32 -24.46
CA SER A 19 22.51 -0.62 -25.28
C SER A 19 23.02 -1.45 -26.47
N LYS A 20 22.73 -2.76 -26.52
CA LYS A 20 23.37 -3.67 -27.50
C LYS A 20 22.41 -4.62 -28.23
N GLY A 21 21.11 -4.60 -27.93
CA GLY A 21 20.11 -5.44 -28.59
C GLY A 21 18.71 -4.82 -28.54
N ASN A 22 18.07 -4.67 -29.70
CA ASN A 22 16.73 -4.10 -29.84
C ASN A 22 15.65 -5.13 -29.48
N VAL A 23 15.62 -5.63 -28.24
CA VAL A 23 14.51 -6.49 -27.79
C VAL A 23 13.36 -5.58 -27.35
N PRO A 24 12.21 -5.56 -28.07
CA PRO A 24 11.11 -4.68 -27.72
C PRO A 24 10.46 -5.14 -26.41
N VAL A 25 10.25 -4.21 -25.46
CA VAL A 25 9.66 -4.53 -24.15
C VAL A 25 8.13 -4.60 -24.18
N PHE A 26 7.50 -3.93 -25.15
CA PHE A 26 6.04 -3.83 -25.25
C PHE A 26 5.30 -5.19 -25.34
N PRO A 27 5.77 -6.24 -26.06
CA PRO A 27 5.03 -7.50 -26.11
C PRO A 27 5.00 -8.20 -24.75
N PHE A 28 6.10 -8.12 -23.98
CA PHE A 28 6.18 -8.68 -22.62
C PHE A 28 5.34 -7.86 -21.63
N LEU A 29 5.29 -6.54 -21.80
CA LEU A 29 4.48 -5.65 -20.99
C LEU A 29 2.98 -5.90 -21.19
N ILE A 30 2.53 -6.07 -22.44
CA ILE A 30 1.13 -6.42 -22.75
C ILE A 30 0.79 -7.78 -22.14
N LEU A 31 1.68 -8.76 -22.26
CA LEU A 31 1.48 -10.10 -21.69
C LEU A 31 1.43 -10.09 -20.15
N SER A 32 2.10 -9.13 -19.50
CA SER A 32 2.10 -8.98 -18.03
C SER A 32 0.74 -8.60 -17.44
N PHE A 33 -0.19 -8.05 -18.23
CA PHE A 33 -1.56 -7.79 -17.77
C PHE A 33 -2.32 -9.08 -17.42
N PHE A 34 -1.96 -10.19 -18.08
CA PHE A 34 -2.59 -11.50 -17.88
C PHE A 34 -1.72 -12.42 -17.00
N LEU A 35 -0.42 -12.48 -17.28
CA LEU A 35 0.52 -13.41 -16.61
C LEU A 35 1.29 -12.80 -15.43
N GLY A 36 1.19 -11.49 -15.19
CA GLY A 36 1.91 -10.79 -14.13
C GLY A 36 3.43 -10.78 -14.34
N ALA A 37 4.18 -10.88 -13.23
CA ALA A 37 5.64 -10.84 -13.20
C ALA A 37 6.33 -11.87 -14.11
N TYR A 38 5.69 -13.04 -14.27
CA TYR A 38 6.27 -14.19 -14.98
C TYR A 38 6.42 -13.93 -16.48
N ALA A 39 5.59 -13.05 -17.07
CA ALA A 39 5.71 -12.65 -18.47
C ALA A 39 7.01 -11.89 -18.78
N LEU A 40 7.62 -11.27 -17.75
CA LEU A 40 8.83 -10.45 -17.89
C LEU A 40 10.13 -11.24 -17.64
N ILE A 41 10.06 -12.43 -17.04
CA ILE A 41 11.25 -13.26 -16.78
C ILE A 41 12.02 -13.56 -18.09
N PRO A 42 11.38 -13.97 -19.20
CA PRO A 42 12.09 -14.19 -20.46
C PRO A 42 12.75 -12.92 -21.00
N TYR A 43 12.10 -11.76 -20.83
CA TYR A 43 12.68 -10.47 -21.21
C TYR A 43 13.95 -10.17 -20.41
N PHE A 44 13.93 -10.37 -19.09
CA PHE A 44 15.10 -10.13 -18.24
C PHE A 44 16.26 -11.10 -18.50
N VAL A 45 15.98 -12.34 -18.91
CA VAL A 45 17.02 -13.30 -19.32
C VAL A 45 17.72 -12.84 -20.60
N LEU A 46 16.97 -12.24 -21.52
CA LEU A 46 17.49 -11.73 -22.80
C LEU A 46 18.07 -10.31 -22.70
N TRP A 47 17.73 -9.58 -21.64
CA TRP A 47 18.08 -8.18 -21.46
C TRP A 47 19.51 -8.00 -20.93
N ARG A 48 20.31 -7.18 -21.61
CA ARG A 48 21.64 -6.77 -21.15
C ARG A 48 21.63 -5.29 -20.76
N PRO A 49 21.84 -4.95 -19.48
CA PRO A 49 21.88 -3.56 -19.04
C PRO A 49 23.10 -2.84 -19.65
N PRO A 50 22.96 -1.55 -19.99
CA PRO A 50 24.12 -0.74 -20.36
C PRO A 50 25.15 -0.74 -19.23
N PRO A 51 26.46 -0.76 -19.54
CA PRO A 51 27.48 -0.56 -18.51
C PRO A 51 27.22 0.80 -17.84
N PRO A 52 27.25 0.88 -16.50
CA PRO A 52 27.02 2.13 -15.79
C PRO A 52 28.06 3.15 -16.25
N ALA A 53 27.62 4.37 -16.56
CA ALA A 53 28.50 5.46 -17.00
C ALA A 53 29.47 5.94 -15.91
N ILE A 54 29.24 5.50 -14.66
CA ILE A 54 29.98 5.89 -13.46
C ILE A 54 30.64 4.64 -12.88
N GLU A 55 31.90 4.77 -12.47
CA GLU A 55 32.68 3.68 -11.88
C GLU A 55 31.99 3.13 -10.60
N LYS A 56 32.02 1.81 -10.41
CA LYS A 56 31.35 1.14 -9.26
C LYS A 56 31.83 1.66 -7.89
N LEU A 57 33.03 2.23 -7.84
CA LEU A 57 33.61 2.87 -6.65
C LEU A 57 32.88 4.15 -6.26
N GLU A 58 32.50 4.98 -7.23
CA GLU A 58 31.73 6.21 -7.00
C GLU A 58 30.27 5.90 -6.63
N LEU A 59 29.69 4.82 -7.16
CA LEU A 59 28.34 4.37 -6.80
C LEU A 59 28.24 3.90 -5.34
N LYS A 60 29.33 3.35 -4.80
CA LYS A 60 29.40 2.86 -3.41
C LYS A 60 29.75 3.96 -2.40
N ARG A 61 29.82 5.21 -2.85
CA ARG A 61 30.09 6.37 -2.02
C ARG A 61 28.91 6.65 -1.10
N TRP A 62 29.19 7.11 0.11
CA TRP A 62 28.14 7.62 0.99
C TRP A 62 27.59 8.94 0.41
N PRO A 63 26.26 9.15 0.36
CA PRO A 63 25.20 8.35 0.98
C PRO A 63 24.53 7.31 0.05
N ILE A 64 24.97 7.17 -1.20
CA ILE A 64 24.33 6.33 -2.23
C ILE A 64 24.29 4.85 -1.80
N ASN A 65 25.38 4.35 -1.20
CA ASN A 65 25.43 2.99 -0.65
C ASN A 65 24.43 2.75 0.50
N PHE A 66 23.98 3.80 1.20
CA PHE A 66 22.93 3.68 2.21
C PHE A 66 21.54 3.55 1.58
N LEU A 67 21.29 4.26 0.46
CA LEU A 67 20.04 4.18 -0.29
C LEU A 67 19.88 2.83 -1.01
N ASP A 68 20.97 2.25 -1.50
CA ASP A 68 21.00 0.92 -2.13
C ASP A 68 20.86 -0.25 -1.14
N SER A 69 20.84 0.04 0.17
CA SER A 69 20.75 -1.02 1.17
C SER A 69 19.35 -1.66 1.15
N LYS A 70 19.30 -3.00 1.14
CA LYS A 70 18.04 -3.77 1.21
C LYS A 70 17.23 -3.41 2.47
N LEU A 71 17.90 -2.98 3.54
CA LEU A 71 17.27 -2.53 4.77
C LEU A 71 16.53 -1.21 4.56
N THR A 72 17.13 -0.25 3.86
CA THR A 72 16.50 1.04 3.52
C THR A 72 15.26 0.82 2.66
N ALA A 73 15.35 -0.06 1.66
CA ALA A 73 14.18 -0.46 0.86
C ALA A 73 13.08 -1.09 1.73
N GLY A 74 13.43 -1.95 2.69
CA GLY A 74 12.49 -2.53 3.64
C GLY A 74 11.84 -1.49 4.57
N ILE A 75 12.61 -0.52 5.07
CA ILE A 75 12.11 0.59 5.89
C ILE A 75 11.14 1.46 5.09
N HIS A 76 11.44 1.76 3.84
CA HIS A 76 10.55 2.55 2.99
C HIS A 76 9.24 1.81 2.66
N ALA A 77 9.33 0.52 2.32
CA ALA A 77 8.15 -0.30 2.06
C ALA A 77 7.24 -0.33 3.30
N THR A 78 7.80 -0.67 4.47
CA THR A 78 7.04 -0.74 5.73
C THR A 78 6.48 0.63 6.15
N THR A 79 7.21 1.71 5.92
CA THR A 79 6.72 3.08 6.20
C THR A 79 5.57 3.46 5.28
N LEU A 80 5.65 3.10 4.00
CA LEU A 80 4.61 3.37 3.01
C LEU A 80 3.35 2.55 3.31
N ASP A 81 3.51 1.26 3.66
CA ASP A 81 2.41 0.41 4.13
C ASP A 81 1.73 1.01 5.36
N PHE A 82 2.51 1.47 6.34
CA PHE A 82 2.02 2.09 7.55
C PHE A 82 1.27 3.40 7.28
N ALA A 83 1.79 4.26 6.40
CA ALA A 83 1.15 5.51 6.01
C ALA A 83 -0.15 5.27 5.25
N LEU A 84 -0.18 4.29 4.33
CA LEU A 84 -1.38 3.89 3.60
C LEU A 84 -2.46 3.38 4.56
N LEU A 85 -2.12 2.46 5.46
CA LEU A 85 -3.06 1.90 6.44
C LEU A 85 -3.57 2.98 7.40
N SER A 86 -2.69 3.86 7.88
CA SER A 86 -3.04 4.98 8.75
C SER A 86 -4.01 5.97 8.08
N THR A 87 -3.77 6.32 6.81
CA THR A 87 -4.64 7.25 6.08
C THR A 87 -5.99 6.63 5.72
N PHE A 88 -6.03 5.31 5.48
CA PHE A 88 -7.25 4.61 5.09
C PHE A 88 -8.08 4.11 6.29
N ALA A 89 -7.50 4.01 7.48
CA ALA A 89 -8.21 3.57 8.69
C ALA A 89 -9.41 4.45 9.09
N PRO A 90 -9.33 5.81 9.06
CA PRO A 90 -10.48 6.68 9.37
C PRO A 90 -11.69 6.44 8.48
N PHE A 91 -11.47 6.12 7.20
CA PHE A 91 -12.56 5.78 6.28
C PHE A 91 -13.34 4.55 6.74
N TRP A 92 -12.63 3.47 7.11
CA TRP A 92 -13.25 2.23 7.58
C TRP A 92 -13.94 2.40 8.94
N VAL A 93 -13.31 3.11 9.87
CA VAL A 93 -13.87 3.39 11.19
C VAL A 93 -15.15 4.23 11.06
N TYR A 94 -15.12 5.28 10.24
CA TYR A 94 -16.30 6.10 9.96
C TYR A 94 -17.43 5.28 9.33
N ASN A 95 -17.12 4.42 8.35
CA ASN A 95 -18.12 3.56 7.72
C ASN A 95 -18.77 2.56 8.69
N ASP A 96 -18.01 1.92 9.59
CA ASP A 96 -18.60 1.05 10.62
C ASP A 96 -19.43 1.85 11.64
N MET A 97 -19.03 3.09 11.96
CA MET A 97 -19.81 3.96 12.86
C MET A 97 -21.16 4.37 12.28
N THR A 98 -21.23 4.70 10.99
CA THR A 98 -22.49 5.07 10.34
C THR A 98 -23.44 3.89 10.29
N VAL A 99 -22.93 2.67 10.02
CA VAL A 99 -23.71 1.42 10.10
C VAL A 99 -24.29 1.20 11.50
N ARG A 100 -23.53 1.53 12.56
CA ARG A 100 -23.97 1.40 13.96
C ARG A 100 -24.81 2.57 14.47
N LYS A 101 -25.03 3.61 13.66
CA LYS A 101 -25.65 4.89 14.08
C LYS A 101 -25.00 5.50 15.33
N TRP A 102 -23.69 5.28 15.49
CA TRP A 102 -22.92 5.72 16.66
C TRP A 102 -22.11 6.99 16.38
N THR A 103 -22.69 7.94 15.65
CA THR A 103 -21.99 9.15 15.20
C THR A 103 -21.81 10.18 16.30
N ASN A 104 -22.83 10.44 17.13
CA ASN A 104 -22.80 11.55 18.10
C ASN A 104 -21.73 11.40 19.20
N LYS A 105 -21.49 10.19 19.70
CA LYS A 105 -20.52 9.93 20.79
C LYS A 105 -19.18 9.40 20.27
N GLY A 106 -19.18 8.65 19.17
CA GLY A 106 -17.99 7.98 18.63
C GLY A 106 -17.14 8.84 17.70
N PHE A 107 -17.63 10.01 17.25
CA PHE A 107 -16.96 10.81 16.22
C PHE A 107 -15.50 11.17 16.52
N TRP A 108 -15.15 11.39 17.79
CA TRP A 108 -13.78 11.69 18.21
C TRP A 108 -12.78 10.55 17.93
N LEU A 109 -13.26 9.31 17.75
CA LEU A 109 -12.42 8.17 17.38
C LEU A 109 -12.01 8.16 15.90
N VAL A 110 -12.69 8.95 15.04
CA VAL A 110 -12.32 9.10 13.62
C VAL A 110 -10.92 9.71 13.47
N PRO A 111 -10.62 10.93 13.99
CA PRO A 111 -9.28 11.48 13.88
C PRO A 111 -8.23 10.66 14.63
N LEU A 112 -8.61 10.01 15.74
CA LEU A 112 -7.69 9.16 16.51
C LEU A 112 -7.27 7.89 15.74
N SER A 113 -8.11 7.40 14.82
CA SER A 113 -7.80 6.26 13.94
C SER A 113 -6.68 6.51 12.93
N VAL A 114 -6.26 7.77 12.74
CA VAL A 114 -5.04 8.11 12.00
C VAL A 114 -3.82 7.56 12.73
N VAL A 115 -3.84 7.45 14.06
CA VAL A 115 -2.75 6.79 14.79
C VAL A 115 -2.87 5.28 14.52
N PRO A 116 -1.96 4.72 13.71
CA PRO A 116 -2.05 3.32 13.32
C PRO A 116 -1.92 2.42 14.55
N PHE A 117 -2.61 1.28 14.49
CA PHE A 117 -2.82 0.34 15.59
C PHE A 117 -3.67 0.90 16.75
N LEU A 118 -3.26 2.01 17.37
CA LEU A 118 -3.92 2.54 18.57
C LEU A 118 -5.37 2.94 18.31
N GLY A 119 -5.62 3.72 17.26
CA GLY A 119 -6.95 4.24 17.00
C GLY A 119 -7.95 3.16 16.56
N PRO A 120 -7.62 2.28 15.59
CA PRO A 120 -8.48 1.14 15.27
C PRO A 120 -8.70 0.21 16.46
N ALA A 121 -7.68 -0.10 17.26
CA ALA A 121 -7.83 -0.96 18.44
C ALA A 121 -8.76 -0.33 19.48
N LEU A 122 -8.58 0.96 19.80
CA LEU A 122 -9.44 1.67 20.74
C LEU A 122 -10.88 1.76 20.22
N TYR A 123 -11.05 1.96 18.90
CA TYR A 123 -12.36 1.92 18.26
C TYR A 123 -13.04 0.56 18.43
N LEU A 124 -12.33 -0.55 18.21
CA LEU A 124 -12.88 -1.91 18.36
C LEU A 124 -13.27 -2.24 19.81
N LEU A 125 -12.59 -1.66 20.80
CA LEU A 125 -12.88 -1.85 22.23
C LEU A 125 -14.07 -1.01 22.69
N LEU A 126 -14.18 0.24 22.21
CA LEU A 126 -15.21 1.19 22.66
C LEU A 126 -16.49 1.14 21.83
N ARG A 127 -16.46 0.55 20.63
CA ARG A 127 -17.64 0.50 19.77
C ARG A 127 -18.77 -0.27 20.46
N PRO A 128 -20.03 0.20 20.36
CA PRO A 128 -21.18 -0.50 20.92
C PRO A 128 -21.46 -1.82 20.20
N SER A 129 -21.95 -2.81 20.95
CA SER A 129 -22.45 -4.06 20.39
C SER A 129 -23.78 -3.79 19.66
N LEU A 130 -24.07 -4.55 18.60
CA LEU A 130 -25.28 -4.34 17.80
C LEU A 130 -26.56 -4.50 18.63
N SER A 131 -26.54 -5.35 19.65
CA SER A 131 -27.68 -5.63 20.52
C SER A 131 -28.06 -4.45 21.42
N SER A 132 -27.09 -3.65 21.88
CA SER A 132 -27.38 -2.51 22.76
C SER A 132 -28.10 -1.38 22.03
N VAL A 133 -27.87 -1.24 20.72
CA VAL A 133 -28.54 -0.22 19.89
C VAL A 133 -30.02 -0.52 19.76
N THR A 134 -30.40 -1.79 19.58
CA THR A 134 -31.81 -2.21 19.52
C THR A 134 -32.52 -1.94 20.85
N VAL A 135 -31.89 -2.27 21.99
CA VAL A 135 -32.47 -2.06 23.33
C VAL A 135 -32.63 -0.58 23.67
N ALA A 136 -31.68 0.29 23.27
CA ALA A 136 -31.81 1.74 23.46
C ALA A 136 -32.84 2.40 22.52
N SER A 137 -33.21 1.72 21.43
CA SER A 137 -34.20 2.21 20.45
C SER A 137 -35.62 1.69 20.69
N LEU A 138 -35.79 0.69 21.56
CA LEU A 138 -37.11 0.26 22.01
C LEU A 138 -37.66 1.34 22.95
N PRO A 139 -38.84 1.93 22.66
CA PRO A 139 -39.48 2.80 23.62
C PRO A 139 -39.68 1.97 24.88
N ALA A 140 -39.23 2.48 26.03
CA ALA A 140 -39.52 1.88 27.33
C ALA A 140 -41.03 1.66 27.39
N SER A 141 -41.47 0.42 27.15
CA SER A 141 -42.85 0.01 27.37
C SER A 141 -43.08 0.26 28.84
N LYS A 142 -43.93 1.25 29.11
CA LYS A 142 -44.43 1.55 30.43
C LYS A 142 -44.98 0.25 31.00
N GLU A 143 -44.25 -0.34 31.94
CA GLU A 143 -44.82 -1.33 32.85
C GLU A 143 -45.66 -0.51 33.84
N GLU A 144 -46.98 -0.66 33.68
CA GLU A 144 -48.01 -0.32 34.67
C GLU A 144 -48.28 -1.56 35.52
#